data_AF-A0A349PW42-F1
#
_entry.id   AF-A0A349PW42-F1
#
_cell.length_a   1.000
_cell.length_b   1.000
_cell.length_c   1.000
_cell.angle_alpha   90.00
_cell.angle_beta   90.00
_cell.angle_gamma   90.00
#
_symmetry.space_group_name_H-M   'P 1'
#
loop_
_entity.id
_entity.type
_entity.pdbx_description
1 polymer ?
#
loop_
_entity_poly.entity_id
_entity_poly.type
_entity_poly.pdbx_seq_one_letter_code
_entity_poly.pdbx_strand_id
1 'polypeptide(L)'
;MKKSNLITGILYVLFGVLCLIVALLIETKLEGILWGFAGAGIFPGIMMICKYFYWSSPKNKEQYEERLENDRIEQHDELKTKIRDRAGRYAYGIGLVVICFSILVFSILGALEVIDNARMIILYLSGYLMFQIITGIIIFNKLMKKY
;
A
#
# COMPACT_ATOMS: atom_id res chain seq x y z
N MET A 1 -3.14 -14.13 13.96
CA MET A 1 -3.51 -13.44 12.69
C MET A 1 -4.50 -14.30 11.88
N LYS A 2 -5.42 -13.69 11.13
CA LYS A 2 -6.36 -14.46 10.27
C LYS A 2 -5.60 -15.11 9.10
N LYS A 3 -5.94 -16.36 8.75
CA LYS A 3 -5.39 -17.07 7.59
C LYS A 3 -5.57 -16.30 6.27
N SER A 4 -6.62 -15.48 6.18
CA SER A 4 -6.84 -14.59 5.03
C SER A 4 -5.66 -13.66 4.75
N ASN A 5 -4.92 -13.20 5.76
CA ASN A 5 -3.78 -12.30 5.54
C ASN A 5 -2.61 -13.01 4.84
N LEU A 6 -2.45 -14.31 5.07
CA LEU A 6 -1.46 -15.14 4.38
C LEU A 6 -1.86 -15.34 2.91
N ILE A 7 -3.14 -15.64 2.65
CA ILE A 7 -3.67 -15.83 1.30
C ILE A 7 -3.53 -14.54 0.49
N THR A 8 -3.85 -13.38 1.06
CA THR A 8 -3.67 -12.08 0.42
C THR A 8 -2.20 -11.81 0.09
N GLY A 9 -1.28 -12.12 1.00
CA GLY A 9 0.17 -11.98 0.75
C GLY A 9 0.65 -12.85 -0.41
N ILE A 10 0.21 -14.12 -0.47
CA ILE A 10 0.55 -15.05 -1.56
C ILE A 10 -0.01 -14.55 -2.90
N LEU A 11 -1.26 -14.09 -2.94
CA LEU A 11 -1.86 -13.53 -4.15
C LEU A 11 -1.11 -12.29 -4.65
N TYR A 12 -0.65 -11.42 -3.75
CA TYR A 12 0.17 -10.25 -4.09
C TYR A 12 1.51 -10.65 -4.73
N VAL A 13 2.19 -11.66 -4.17
CA VAL A 13 3.45 -12.17 -4.74
C VAL A 13 3.21 -12.81 -6.11
N LEU A 14 2.19 -13.65 -6.25
CA LEU A 14 1.87 -14.30 -7.53
C LEU A 14 1.56 -13.27 -8.63
N PHE A 15 0.77 -12.25 -8.30
CA PHE A 15 0.48 -11.16 -9.24
C PHE A 15 1.74 -10.40 -9.64
N GLY A 16 2.61 -10.05 -8.68
CA GLY A 16 3.87 -9.37 -8.97
C GLY A 16 4.84 -10.21 -9.82
N VAL A 17 4.94 -11.52 -9.56
CA VAL A 17 5.74 -12.46 -10.36
C VAL A 17 5.20 -12.57 -11.78
N LEU A 18 3.88 -12.64 -11.96
CA LEU A 18 3.25 -12.66 -13.28
C LEU A 18 3.60 -11.40 -14.08
N CYS A 19 3.49 -10.21 -13.46
CA CYS A 19 3.88 -8.96 -14.10
C CYS A 19 5.37 -8.92 -14.47
N LEU A 20 6.25 -9.49 -13.64
CA LEU A 20 7.69 -9.56 -13.89
C LEU A 20 8.00 -10.47 -15.09
N ILE A 21 7.37 -11.64 -15.18
CA ILE A 21 7.52 -12.56 -16.32
C ILE A 21 7.08 -11.88 -17.62
N VAL A 22 5.94 -11.17 -17.59
CA VAL A 22 5.44 -10.43 -18.76
C VAL A 22 6.38 -9.28 -19.14
N ALA A 23 6.97 -8.58 -18.17
CA ALA A 23 7.96 -7.53 -18.44
C ALA A 23 9.22 -8.08 -19.12
N LEU A 24 9.73 -9.24 -18.68
CA LEU A 24 10.95 -9.85 -19.22
C LEU A 24 10.77 -10.47 -20.61
N LEU A 25 9.54 -10.86 -20.97
CA LEU A 25 9.25 -11.53 -22.24
C LEU A 25 8.81 -10.57 -23.35
N ILE A 26 8.43 -9.34 -23.02
CA ILE A 26 7.81 -8.39 -23.95
C ILE A 26 8.56 -7.05 -23.93
N GLU A 27 9.45 -6.83 -24.90
CA GLU A 27 10.05 -5.52 -25.20
C GLU A 27 8.98 -4.57 -25.78
N THR A 28 8.21 -3.91 -24.91
CA THR A 28 7.19 -2.94 -25.31
C THR A 28 7.37 -1.62 -24.59
N LYS A 29 6.78 -0.54 -25.15
CA LYS A 29 6.71 0.78 -24.49
C LYS A 29 6.08 0.75 -23.07
N LEU A 30 5.45 -0.37 -22.67
CA LEU A 30 4.80 -0.58 -21.37
C LEU A 30 5.68 -1.29 -20.33
N GLU A 31 6.92 -1.67 -20.69
CA GLU A 31 7.83 -2.42 -19.81
C GLU A 31 8.05 -1.71 -18.46
N GLY A 32 8.23 -0.39 -18.48
CA GLY A 32 8.40 0.40 -17.25
C GLY A 32 7.20 0.35 -16.28
N ILE A 33 5.97 0.22 -16.81
CA ILE A 33 4.76 0.07 -15.99
C ILE A 33 4.72 -1.33 -15.36
N LEU A 34 5.09 -2.35 -16.14
CA LEU A 34 5.10 -3.75 -15.68
C LEU A 34 6.16 -3.98 -14.59
N TRP A 35 7.34 -3.38 -14.72
CA TRP A 35 8.36 -3.37 -13.67
C TRP A 35 7.86 -2.69 -12.38
N GLY A 36 7.11 -1.58 -12.52
CA GLY A 36 6.46 -0.92 -11.40
C GLY A 36 5.45 -1.82 -10.66
N PHE A 37 4.60 -2.53 -11.40
CA PHE A 37 3.65 -3.49 -10.81
C PHE A 37 4.33 -4.71 -10.20
N ALA A 38 5.40 -5.21 -10.82
CA ALA A 38 6.18 -6.32 -10.28
C ALA A 38 6.76 -5.97 -8.90
N GLY A 39 7.40 -4.80 -8.77
CA GLY A 39 7.93 -4.33 -7.50
C GLY A 39 6.84 -4.10 -6.43
N ALA A 40 5.73 -3.48 -6.82
CA ALA A 40 4.61 -3.19 -5.94
C ALA A 40 3.84 -4.44 -5.47
N GLY A 41 3.87 -5.55 -6.23
CA GLY A 41 3.25 -6.81 -5.83
C GLY A 41 4.14 -7.65 -4.90
N ILE A 42 5.41 -7.83 -5.28
CA ILE A 42 6.33 -8.77 -4.62
C ILE A 42 6.73 -8.29 -3.23
N PHE A 43 7.18 -7.03 -3.11
CA PHE A 43 7.75 -6.52 -1.86
C PHE A 43 6.74 -6.50 -0.68
N PRO A 44 5.54 -5.89 -0.80
CA PRO A 44 4.56 -5.94 0.28
C PRO A 44 3.96 -7.33 0.49
N GLY A 45 3.85 -8.16 -0.57
CA GLY A 45 3.41 -9.55 -0.46
C GLY A 45 4.29 -10.39 0.45
N ILE A 46 5.62 -10.32 0.26
CA ILE A 46 6.60 -11.00 1.12
C ILE A 46 6.53 -10.47 2.56
N MET A 47 6.49 -9.15 2.75
CA MET A 47 6.39 -8.54 4.07
C MET A 47 5.16 -9.03 4.85
N MET A 48 4.02 -9.18 4.16
CA MET A 48 2.76 -9.66 4.74
C MET A 48 2.86 -11.13 5.18
N ILE A 49 3.53 -11.98 4.40
CA ILE A 49 3.81 -13.38 4.72
C ILE A 49 4.75 -13.48 5.94
N CYS A 50 5.86 -12.75 5.95
CA CYS A 50 6.79 -12.73 7.08
C CYS A 50 6.10 -12.29 8.37
N LYS A 51 5.28 -11.24 8.31
CA LYS A 51 4.49 -10.76 9.45
C LYS A 51 3.50 -11.81 9.94
N TYR A 52 2.86 -12.56 9.03
CA TYR A 52 1.96 -13.65 9.41
C TYR A 52 2.68 -14.73 10.22
N PHE A 53 3.85 -15.19 9.77
CA PHE A 53 4.62 -16.21 10.49
C PHE A 53 5.12 -15.71 11.85
N TYR A 54 5.61 -14.47 11.91
CA TYR A 54 6.08 -13.86 13.16
C TYR A 54 5.01 -13.81 14.26
N TRP A 55 3.78 -13.41 13.91
CA TRP A 55 2.67 -13.28 14.85
C TRP A 55 1.83 -14.56 15.03
N SER A 56 2.06 -15.58 14.21
CA SER A 56 1.41 -16.89 14.37
C SER A 56 2.25 -17.88 15.18
N SER A 57 3.51 -17.54 15.47
CA SER A 57 4.40 -18.34 16.31
C SER A 57 3.87 -18.40 17.76
N PRO A 58 3.86 -19.58 18.40
CA PRO A 58 3.33 -19.77 19.76
C PRO A 58 4.01 -18.87 20.79
N LYS A 59 5.28 -18.49 20.57
CA LYS A 59 6.05 -17.60 21.45
C LYS A 59 5.49 -16.16 21.51
N ASN A 60 4.83 -15.69 20.45
CA ASN A 60 4.31 -14.32 20.34
C ASN A 60 2.77 -14.27 20.42
N LYS A 61 2.13 -15.43 20.61
CA LYS A 61 0.68 -15.55 20.52
C LYS A 61 -0.03 -14.95 21.74
N GLU A 62 0.46 -15.19 22.95
CA GLU A 62 -0.05 -14.56 24.18
C GLU A 62 0.05 -13.04 24.11
N GLN A 63 1.22 -12.50 23.76
CA GLN A 63 1.41 -11.05 23.61
C GLN A 63 0.51 -10.43 22.53
N TYR A 64 0.18 -11.18 21.48
CA TYR A 64 -0.74 -10.73 20.45
C TYR A 64 -2.19 -10.71 20.93
N GLU A 65 -2.60 -11.69 21.73
CA GLU A 65 -3.95 -11.78 22.31
C GLU A 65 -4.17 -10.72 23.38
N GLU A 66 -3.20 -10.50 24.25
CA GLU A 66 -3.23 -9.46 25.28
C GLU A 66 -3.30 -8.04 24.67
N ARG A 67 -2.55 -7.79 23.59
CA ARG A 67 -2.70 -6.56 22.79
C ARG A 67 -4.10 -6.42 22.20
N LEU A 68 -4.67 -7.50 21.68
CA LEU A 68 -5.99 -7.48 21.04
C LEU A 68 -7.11 -7.17 22.04
N GLU A 69 -6.96 -7.64 23.28
CA GLU A 69 -7.91 -7.42 24.37
C GLU A 69 -7.84 -5.98 24.89
N ASN A 70 -6.64 -5.46 25.13
CA ASN A 70 -6.44 -4.04 25.47
C ASN A 70 -7.00 -3.11 24.38
N ASP A 71 -6.73 -3.41 23.11
CA ASP A 71 -7.26 -2.64 21.98
C ASP A 71 -8.79 -2.61 21.94
N ARG A 72 -9.46 -3.69 22.38
CA ARG A 72 -10.92 -3.80 22.44
C ARG A 72 -11.51 -2.96 23.56
N ILE A 73 -10.91 -3.01 24.75
CA ILE A 73 -11.36 -2.24 25.92
C ILE A 73 -11.23 -0.74 25.60
N GLU A 74 -10.06 -0.30 25.14
CA GLU A 74 -9.81 1.10 24.78
C GLU A 74 -10.66 1.54 23.57
N GLN A 75 -11.01 0.63 22.64
CA GLN A 75 -11.95 0.93 21.56
C GLN A 75 -13.36 1.25 22.04
N HIS A 76 -13.78 0.63 23.13
CA HIS A 76 -15.12 0.83 23.66
C HIS A 76 -15.27 2.20 24.34
N ASP A 77 -14.20 2.67 24.98
CA ASP A 77 -14.17 3.95 25.69
C ASP A 77 -13.92 5.15 24.75
N GLU A 78 -13.07 4.98 23.73
CA GLU A 78 -12.68 6.07 22.80
C GLU A 78 -13.36 6.01 21.42
N LEU A 79 -14.48 5.29 21.31
CA LEU A 79 -15.09 4.89 20.05
C LEU A 79 -15.19 6.02 19.01
N LYS A 80 -15.65 7.22 19.41
CA LYS A 80 -15.79 8.37 18.49
C LYS A 80 -14.45 8.87 17.93
N THR A 81 -13.41 8.92 18.75
CA THR A 81 -12.07 9.33 18.31
C THR A 81 -11.48 8.30 17.35
N LYS A 82 -11.61 7.01 17.68
CA LYS A 82 -11.12 5.92 16.81
C LYS A 82 -11.88 5.82 15.49
N ILE A 83 -13.19 6.08 15.46
CA ILE A 83 -13.97 6.13 14.21
C ILE A 83 -13.48 7.27 13.32
N ARG A 84 -13.23 8.46 13.89
CA ARG A 84 -12.70 9.60 13.13
C ARG A 84 -11.31 9.32 12.58
N ASP A 85 -10.42 8.74 13.38
CA ASP A 85 -9.07 8.37 12.93
C ASP A 85 -9.11 7.28 11.85
N ARG A 86 -10.00 6.30 12.00
CA ARG A 86 -10.21 5.25 11.00
C ARG A 86 -10.78 5.83 9.70
N ALA A 87 -11.72 6.77 9.78
CA ALA A 87 -12.23 7.49 8.61
C ALA A 87 -11.14 8.30 7.91
N GLY A 88 -10.29 9.00 8.68
CA GLY A 88 -9.13 9.71 8.14
C GLY A 88 -8.15 8.77 7.43
N ARG A 89 -7.84 7.61 8.02
CA ARG A 89 -6.99 6.59 7.37
C ARG A 89 -7.60 6.03 6.09
N TYR A 90 -8.91 5.76 6.07
CA TYR A 90 -9.58 5.29 4.85
C TYR A 90 -9.61 6.36 3.77
N ALA A 91 -9.95 7.61 4.11
CA ALA A 91 -9.94 8.72 3.16
C ALA A 91 -8.55 8.96 2.57
N TYR A 92 -7.51 8.93 3.41
CA TYR A 92 -6.12 9.02 2.97
C TYR A 92 -5.73 7.85 2.05
N GLY A 93 -6.06 6.61 2.42
CA GLY A 93 -5.79 5.43 1.62
C GLY A 93 -6.51 5.45 0.26
N ILE A 94 -7.78 5.83 0.23
CA ILE A 94 -8.55 6.01 -1.01
C ILE A 94 -7.92 7.10 -1.88
N GLY A 95 -7.51 8.23 -1.29
CA GLY A 95 -6.83 9.31 -2.01
C GLY A 95 -5.54 8.85 -2.70
N LEU A 96 -4.71 8.07 -2.00
CA LEU A 96 -3.49 7.49 -2.59
C LEU A 96 -3.82 6.53 -3.75
N VAL A 97 -4.84 5.67 -3.59
CA VAL A 97 -5.28 4.75 -4.65
C VAL A 97 -5.75 5.51 -5.89
N VAL A 98 -6.53 6.59 -5.71
CA VAL A 98 -7.01 7.43 -6.82
C VAL A 98 -5.84 8.07 -7.57
N ILE A 99 -4.81 8.54 -6.87
CA ILE A 99 -3.62 9.13 -7.50
C ILE A 99 -2.82 8.06 -8.25
N CYS A 100 -2.61 6.88 -7.66
CA CYS A 100 -1.95 5.76 -8.33
C CYS A 100 -2.69 5.34 -9.61
N PHE A 101 -4.02 5.25 -9.55
CA PHE A 101 -4.85 4.94 -10.72
C PHE A 101 -4.77 6.04 -11.78
N SER A 102 -4.75 7.30 -11.35
CA SER A 102 -4.60 8.45 -12.26
C SER A 102 -3.25 8.41 -12.99
N ILE A 103 -2.13 8.13 -12.28
CA ILE A 103 -0.80 7.94 -12.89
C ILE A 103 -0.83 6.84 -13.94
N LEU A 104 -1.47 5.71 -13.64
CA LEU A 104 -1.63 4.58 -14.56
C LEU A 104 -2.36 5.03 -15.84
N VAL A 105 -3.53 5.67 -15.71
CA VAL A 105 -4.33 6.14 -16.85
C VAL A 105 -3.53 7.11 -17.73
N PHE A 106 -2.89 8.13 -17.14
CA PHE A 106 -2.07 9.07 -17.91
C PHE A 106 -0.83 8.42 -18.52
N SER A 107 -0.27 7.39 -17.88
CA SER A 107 0.84 6.61 -18.45
C SER A 107 0.41 5.81 -19.68
N ILE A 108 -0.79 5.23 -19.69
CA ILE A 108 -1.33 4.54 -20.88
C ILE A 108 -1.64 5.54 -21.99
N LEU A 109 -2.32 6.66 -21.66
CA LEU A 109 -2.64 7.70 -22.64
C LEU A 109 -1.39 8.33 -23.27
N GLY A 110 -0.33 8.50 -22.49
CA GLY A 110 0.97 8.95 -22.99
C GLY A 110 1.68 7.91 -23.86
N ALA A 111 1.58 6.62 -23.52
CA ALA A 111 2.15 5.55 -24.34
C ALA A 111 1.44 5.39 -25.70
N LEU A 112 0.14 5.72 -25.75
CA LEU A 112 -0.67 5.77 -26.96
C LEU A 112 -0.53 7.08 -27.75
N GLU A 113 0.32 8.00 -27.32
CA GLU A 113 0.56 9.31 -27.96
C GLU A 113 -0.72 10.16 -28.13
N VAL A 114 -1.74 9.93 -27.29
CA VAL A 114 -3.00 10.70 -27.29
C VAL A 114 -2.81 12.10 -26.70
N ILE A 115 -1.81 12.28 -25.83
CA ILE A 115 -1.51 13.52 -25.11
C ILE A 115 0.00 13.81 -25.18
N ASP A 116 0.39 14.92 -25.81
CA ASP A 116 1.80 15.31 -25.97
C ASP A 116 2.52 15.57 -24.63
N ASN A 117 1.81 16.14 -23.65
CA ASN A 117 2.37 16.54 -22.35
C ASN A 117 2.19 15.48 -21.24
N ALA A 118 1.91 14.22 -21.59
CA ALA A 118 1.65 13.17 -20.60
C ALA A 118 2.80 13.00 -19.59
N ARG A 119 4.06 13.13 -20.01
CA ARG A 119 5.23 13.03 -19.11
C ARG A 119 5.23 14.08 -18.00
N MET A 120 4.88 15.33 -18.30
CA MET A 120 4.82 16.40 -17.31
C MET A 120 3.70 16.17 -16.29
N ILE A 121 2.54 15.67 -16.75
CA ILE A 121 1.42 15.31 -15.89
C ILE A 121 1.79 14.16 -14.95
N ILE A 122 2.43 13.11 -15.47
CA ILE A 122 2.88 11.96 -14.69
C ILE A 122 3.89 12.40 -13.64
N LEU A 123 4.90 13.21 -14.01
CA LEU A 123 5.88 13.74 -13.07
C LEU A 123 5.24 14.57 -11.95
N TYR A 124 4.27 15.42 -12.29
CA TYR A 124 3.53 16.20 -11.29
C TYR A 124 2.75 15.30 -10.33
N LEU A 125 2.00 14.31 -10.86
CA LEU A 125 1.21 13.38 -10.04
C LEU A 125 2.11 12.49 -9.15
N SER A 126 3.23 12.00 -9.68
CA SER A 126 4.22 11.25 -8.91
C SER A 126 4.86 12.10 -7.81
N GLY A 127 5.18 13.37 -8.11
CA GLY A 127 5.67 14.32 -7.11
C GLY A 127 4.63 14.59 -6.01
N TYR A 128 3.37 14.76 -6.39
CA TYR A 128 2.27 14.95 -5.44
C TYR A 128 2.05 13.70 -4.56
N LEU A 129 2.13 12.50 -5.13
CA LEU A 129 2.07 11.24 -4.38
C LEU A 129 3.18 11.16 -3.33
N MET A 130 4.43 11.46 -3.72
CA MET A 130 5.57 11.49 -2.80
C MET A 130 5.38 12.53 -1.70
N PHE A 131 4.90 13.72 -2.05
CA PHE A 131 4.60 14.78 -1.09
C PHE A 131 3.54 14.33 -0.06
N GLN A 132 2.46 13.68 -0.50
CA GLN A 132 1.43 13.17 0.40
C GLN A 132 1.99 12.11 1.37
N ILE A 133 2.78 11.15 0.86
CA ILE A 133 3.40 10.11 1.68
C ILE A 133 4.36 10.70 2.71
N ILE A 134 5.27 11.59 2.29
CA ILE A 134 6.23 12.25 3.18
C ILE A 134 5.50 13.07 4.23
N THR A 135 4.52 13.88 3.83
CA THR A 135 3.72 14.69 4.76
C THR A 135 2.97 13.81 5.75
N GLY A 136 2.38 12.71 5.30
CA GLY A 136 1.73 11.72 6.16
C GLY A 136 2.69 11.14 7.20
N ILE A 137 3.91 10.75 6.80
CA ILE A 137 4.95 10.23 7.72
C ILE A 137 5.39 11.30 8.72
N ILE A 138 5.61 12.55 8.27
CA ILE A 138 6.03 13.66 9.14
C ILE A 138 4.94 13.96 10.19
N ILE A 139 3.68 14.08 9.75
CA ILE A 139 2.56 14.34 10.66
C ILE A 139 2.41 13.20 11.65
N PHE A 140 2.49 11.94 11.19
CA PHE A 140 2.43 10.77 12.06
C PHE A 140 3.54 10.79 13.12
N ASN A 141 4.80 11.01 12.72
CA ASN A 141 5.93 11.08 13.64
C ASN A 141 5.82 12.24 14.62
N LYS A 142 5.27 13.39 14.19
CA LYS A 142 5.02 14.54 15.07
C LYS A 142 3.94 14.24 16.10
N LEU A 143 2.88 13.55 15.72
CA LEU A 143 1.82 13.11 16.63
C LEU A 143 2.33 12.04 17.60
N MET A 144 3.09 11.04 17.13
CA MET A 144 3.72 10.00 17.94
C MET A 144 4.76 10.51 18.95
N LYS A 145 5.30 11.72 18.77
CA LYS A 145 6.16 12.37 19.78
C LYS A 145 5.37 13.14 20.83
N LYS A 146 4.12 13.47 20.53
CA LYS A 146 3.25 14.28 21.38
C LYS A 146 2.43 13.41 22.35
N TYR A 147 2.19 12.15 21.97
CA TYR A 147 1.53 11.10 22.76
C TYR A 147 2.56 10.02 23.11
#